data_AF-A0A950VW18-F1
#
_entry.id   AF-A0A950VW18-F1
#
_cell.length_a   1.000
_cell.length_b   1.000
_cell.length_c   1.000
_cell.angle_alpha   90.00
_cell.angle_beta   90.00
_cell.angle_gamma   90.00
#
_symmetry.space_group_name_H-M   'P 1'
#
loop_
_entity.id
_entity.type
_entity.pdbx_description
1 polymer ?
#
loop_
_entity_poly.entity_id
_entity_poly.type
_entity_poly.pdbx_seq_one_letter_code
_entity_poly.pdbx_strand_id
1 'polypeptide(L)' 'TLSNDWVYRMVKRVGNYGEIYERNVGMNTPLKLQRGLNALWNKGGIMYAPPIR' A
#
# COMPACT_ATOMS: atom_id res chain seq x y z
N THR A 1 18.23 -10.88 11.36
CA THR A 1 16.84 -11.23 11.74
C THR A 1 16.09 -9.95 12.08
N LEU A 2 14.81 -9.84 11.71
CA LEU A 2 13.99 -8.66 12.06
C LEU A 2 13.45 -8.79 13.48
N SER A 3 13.18 -7.66 14.13
CA SER A 3 12.49 -7.62 15.43
C SER A 3 11.00 -7.96 15.26
N ASN A 4 10.34 -8.46 16.32
CA ASN A 4 8.92 -8.85 16.26
C ASN A 4 7.98 -7.69 15.87
N ASP A 5 8.41 -6.44 16.09
CA ASP A 5 7.67 -5.22 15.76
C ASP A 5 7.97 -4.68 14.35
N TRP A 6 8.63 -5.45 13.48
CA TRP A 6 9.08 -4.94 12.19
C TRP A 6 7.96 -4.37 11.31
N VAL A 7 6.77 -5.00 11.31
CA VAL A 7 5.60 -4.51 10.55
C VAL A 7 5.15 -3.15 11.10
N TYR A 8 5.06 -3.03 12.43
CA TYR A 8 4.70 -1.78 13.09
C TYR A 8 5.67 -0.66 12.71
N ARG A 9 6.98 -0.94 12.75
CA ARG A 9 8.02 0.03 12.38
C ARG A 9 7.92 0.45 10.92
N MET A 10 7.61 -0.48 10.01
CA MET A 10 7.43 -0.17 8.59
C MET A 10 6.21 0.73 8.35
N VAL A 11 5.03 0.33 8.83
CA VAL A 11 3.80 1.12 8.66
C VAL A 11 3.94 2.49 9.32
N LYS A 12 4.56 2.57 10.50
CA LYS A 12 4.83 3.86 11.16
C LYS A 12 5.77 4.76 10.35
N ARG A 13 6.75 4.18 9.66
CA ARG A 13 7.76 4.97 8.94
C ARG A 13 7.28 5.44 7.57
N VAL A 14 6.55 4.59 6.84
CA VAL A 14 6.19 4.87 5.44
C VAL A 14 4.69 4.78 5.15
N GLY A 15 3.85 4.39 6.09
CA GLY A 15 2.43 4.11 5.87
C GLY A 15 2.19 2.76 5.19
N ASN A 16 0.91 2.41 5.04
CA ASN A 16 0.47 1.26 4.29
C ASN A 16 0.47 1.52 2.78
N TYR A 17 0.21 0.49 1.99
CA TYR A 17 0.23 0.57 0.52
C TYR A 17 -0.67 1.69 -0.05
N GLY A 18 -1.88 1.85 0.48
CA GLY A 18 -2.81 2.87 0.03
C GLY A 18 -2.29 4.29 0.30
N GLU A 19 -1.70 4.52 1.48
CA GLU A 19 -1.11 5.80 1.86
C GLU A 19 0.09 6.15 0.98
N ILE A 20 0.96 5.17 0.71
CA ILE A 20 2.11 5.32 -0.19
C ILE A 20 1.64 5.66 -1.61
N TYR A 21 0.64 4.94 -2.12
CA TYR A 21 0.12 5.18 -3.46
C TYR A 21 -0.47 6.59 -3.58
N GLU A 22 -1.35 6.99 -2.67
CA GLU A 22 -2.01 8.29 -2.73
C GLU A 22 -1.04 9.46 -2.72
N ARG A 23 0.00 9.42 -1.87
CA ARG A 23 0.91 10.55 -1.74
C ARG A 23 1.91 10.70 -2.90
N ASN A 24 2.18 9.64 -3.64
CA ASN A 24 3.20 9.65 -4.70
C ASN A 24 2.58 9.74 -6.09
N VAL A 25 1.52 8.99 -6.36
CA VAL A 25 0.97 8.84 -7.71
C VAL A 25 -0.55 8.96 -7.80
N GLY A 26 -1.24 8.97 -6.66
CA GLY A 26 -2.70 8.97 -6.60
C GLY A 26 -3.36 10.28 -7.02
N MET A 27 -4.65 10.39 -6.72
CA MET A 27 -5.49 11.48 -7.24
C MET A 27 -5.09 12.87 -6.71
N ASN A 28 -4.40 12.91 -5.57
CA ASN A 28 -3.93 14.13 -4.93
C ASN A 28 -2.54 14.58 -5.40
N THR A 29 -1.95 13.90 -6.38
CA THR A 29 -0.64 14.28 -6.96
C THR A 29 -0.82 14.79 -8.39
N PRO A 30 0.20 15.42 -8.99
CA PRO A 30 0.14 15.84 -10.39
C PRO A 30 -0.14 14.69 -11.38
N LEU A 31 0.20 13.44 -11.02
CA LEU A 31 0.01 12.28 -11.89
C LEU A 31 -1.45 11.83 -11.97
N LYS A 32 -2.23 12.06 -10.91
CA LYS A 32 -3.67 11.76 -10.84
C LYS A 32 -4.04 10.34 -11.28
N LEU A 33 -3.24 9.35 -10.89
CA LEU A 33 -3.52 7.96 -11.26
C LEU A 33 -4.64 7.40 -10.38
N GLN A 34 -5.69 6.92 -11.04
CA GLN A 34 -6.67 6.04 -10.42
C GLN A 34 -6.02 4.69 -10.10
N ARG A 35 -6.51 3.99 -9.07
CA ARG A 35 -5.94 2.70 -8.65
C ARG A 35 -5.94 1.67 -9.78
N GLY A 36 -7.05 1.50 -10.50
CA GLY A 36 -7.17 0.47 -11.54
C GLY A 36 -6.68 -0.90 -11.05
N LEU A 37 -5.77 -1.52 -11.81
CA LEU A 37 -5.14 -2.79 -11.45
C LEU A 37 -4.40 -2.75 -10.09
N ASN A 38 -3.90 -1.59 -9.67
CA ASN A 38 -3.24 -1.42 -8.38
C ASN A 38 -4.21 -1.35 -7.18
N ALA A 39 -5.52 -1.50 -7.39
CA ALA A 39 -6.45 -1.67 -6.28
C ALA A 39 -6.22 -3.01 -5.55
N LEU A 40 -6.74 -3.12 -4.32
CA LEU A 40 -6.75 -4.41 -3.62
C LEU A 40 -7.57 -5.44 -4.41
N TRP A 41 -7.20 -6.69 -4.30
CA TRP A 41 -7.88 -7.81 -4.97
C TRP A 41 -9.40 -7.85 -4.72
N ASN A 42 -9.83 -7.54 -3.48
CA ASN A 42 -11.23 -7.49 -3.09
C ASN A 42 -11.93 -6.15 -3.43
N LYS A 43 -11.25 -5.28 -4.16
CA LYS A 43 -11.75 -3.99 -4.65
C LYS A 43 -11.57 -3.85 -6.17
N GLY A 44 -11.51 -4.98 -6.89
CA GLY A 44 -11.42 -5.00 -8.36
C GLY A 44 -10.02 -4.79 -8.93
N GLY A 45 -8.97 -4.83 -8.12
CA GLY A 45 -7.58 -4.82 -8.59
C GLY A 45 -6.90 -6.18 -8.46
N ILE A 46 -5.57 -6.19 -8.56
CA ILE A 46 -4.74 -7.40 -8.48
C ILE A 46 -3.74 -7.35 -7.33
N MET A 47 -3.75 -6.30 -6.49
CA MET A 47 -2.87 -6.26 -5.33
C MET A 47 -3.39 -7.19 -4.23
N TYR A 48 -2.68 -8.30 -4.06
CA TYR A 48 -2.94 -9.31 -3.04
C TYR A 48 -1.70 -9.47 -2.15
N ALA A 49 -1.89 -9.38 -0.83
CA ALA A 49 -0.86 -9.70 0.15
C ALA A 49 -1.09 -11.14 0.65
N PRO A 50 -0.11 -12.05 0.50
CA PRO A 50 -0.20 -13.38 1.09
C PRO A 50 -0.40 -13.31 2.62
N PRO A 51 -1.10 -14.30 3.22
CA PRO A 51 -1.29 -14.32 4.66
C PRO A 51 0.05 -14.44 5.39
N ILE A 52 0.29 -13.56 6.36
CA ILE A 52 1.38 -13.67 7.33
C ILE A 52 0.85 -14.52 8.48
N ARG A 53 1.20 -15.80 8.49
CA ARG A 53 0.72 -16.82 9.44
C ARG A 53 1.83 -17.81 9.75
#